data_AF-A0A2E0U813-F1
#
_entry.id   AF-A0A2E0U813-F1
#
_cell.length_a   1.000
_cell.length_b   1.000
_cell.length_c   1.000
_cell.angle_alpha   90.00
_cell.angle_beta   90.00
_cell.angle_gamma   90.00
#
_symmetry.space_group_name_H-M   'P 1'
#
loop_
_entity.id
_entity.type
_entity.pdbx_description
1 polymer ?
#
loop_
_entity_poly.entity_id
_entity_poly.type
_entity_poly.pdbx_seq_one_letter_code
_entity_poly.pdbx_strand_id
1 'polypeptide(L)'
;NPLSAKLNSLLFTALEASSGGNGDLRFTLNKEASSRVLSMLFQSGYSARAEIGLIGDDDLVLKVSSDGASFHEGLRIEAETGQVIFPNGSSDFRERLTSDRTYFVNAATGSNGNSGLTAGEAFATIQHAIDLVLSGLDCQVYTVTIDVADGVYAENLKVSAPIMGAGALQIIGNVGTPESCVISHSAAGVIVTNYAKVRLGGFHLENTSSKNGFHISEGGIVVQTGSISFENSASAIYVEGSGSVYRVSSGHLTFSSSGGATCALNCRQFGYAEISGRTVNFSGTPSYAAATVLAAEFGFCRLTALSFTGASAGKRYDVSRKAMIFTNSASDTYLPGTASGSSSADGLYV
;
A
#
# COMPACT_ATOMS: atom_id res chain seq x y z
N ASN A 1 50.11 -24.59 -4.51
CA ASN A 1 50.18 -23.55 -3.47
C ASN A 1 51.63 -23.35 -3.06
N PRO A 2 52.26 -22.21 -3.40
CA PRO A 2 53.64 -21.90 -3.00
C PRO A 2 53.86 -21.89 -1.49
N LEU A 3 52.80 -21.68 -0.70
CA LEU A 3 52.78 -21.84 0.74
C LEU A 3 51.54 -22.65 1.14
N SER A 4 51.72 -23.69 1.94
CA SER A 4 50.64 -24.45 2.57
C SER A 4 51.12 -25.07 3.87
N ALA A 5 50.30 -25.06 4.92
CA ALA A 5 50.63 -25.69 6.19
C ALA A 5 49.43 -26.50 6.71
N LYS A 6 49.70 -27.62 7.39
CA LYS A 6 48.71 -28.42 8.11
C LYS A 6 48.97 -28.27 9.61
N LEU A 7 48.15 -27.46 10.29
CA LEU A 7 48.38 -27.00 11.66
C LEU A 7 47.05 -26.92 12.41
N ASN A 8 47.09 -27.01 13.74
CA ASN A 8 45.92 -26.75 14.59
C ASN A 8 45.69 -25.23 14.79
N SER A 9 46.75 -24.43 14.76
CA SER A 9 46.72 -22.97 14.91
C SER A 9 47.89 -22.33 14.16
N LEU A 10 47.73 -21.05 13.82
CA LEU A 10 48.73 -20.22 13.15
C LEU A 10 48.72 -18.83 13.78
N LEU A 11 49.90 -18.29 14.06
CA LEU A 11 50.08 -16.93 14.55
C LEU A 11 50.98 -16.16 13.58
N PHE A 12 50.48 -15.05 13.08
CA PHE A 12 51.32 -13.97 12.56
C PHE A 12 51.30 -12.86 13.59
N THR A 13 52.49 -12.43 14.02
CA THR A 13 52.63 -11.36 15.01
C THR A 13 53.47 -10.22 14.44
N ALA A 14 53.18 -9.00 14.87
CA ALA A 14 53.99 -7.85 14.54
C ALA A 14 55.41 -8.01 15.11
N LEU A 15 56.38 -7.37 14.47
CA LEU A 15 57.67 -7.15 15.10
C LEU A 15 57.50 -6.06 16.17
N GLU A 16 57.64 -6.44 17.43
CA GLU A 16 57.45 -5.53 18.55
C GLU A 16 58.49 -4.40 18.57
N ALA A 17 58.13 -3.25 19.15
CA ALA A 17 59.06 -2.13 19.33
C ALA A 17 60.30 -2.50 20.17
N SER A 18 60.10 -3.35 21.20
CA SER A 18 61.17 -3.94 22.02
C SER A 18 62.17 -4.76 21.20
N SER A 19 61.70 -5.33 20.09
CA SER A 19 62.44 -6.17 19.15
C SER A 19 62.88 -5.38 17.91
N GLY A 20 62.82 -4.05 17.95
CA GLY A 20 63.25 -3.16 16.87
C GLY A 20 62.25 -2.94 15.74
N GLY A 21 60.99 -3.37 15.91
CA GLY A 21 59.91 -3.12 14.96
C GLY A 21 59.09 -1.87 15.29
N ASN A 22 57.99 -1.68 14.57
CA ASN A 22 57.02 -0.61 14.82
C ASN A 22 55.76 -1.10 15.56
N GLY A 23 55.63 -2.40 15.84
CA GLY A 23 54.47 -2.98 16.49
C GLY A 23 53.24 -3.21 15.60
N ASP A 24 53.31 -2.88 14.32
CA ASP A 24 52.20 -3.07 13.38
C ASP A 24 52.34 -4.38 12.58
N LEU A 25 51.23 -5.09 12.39
CA LEU A 25 51.13 -6.19 11.44
C LEU A 25 50.11 -5.85 10.36
N ARG A 26 50.51 -5.93 9.10
CA ARG A 26 49.63 -5.70 7.94
C ARG A 26 49.79 -6.81 6.91
N PHE A 27 48.66 -7.37 6.50
CA PHE A 27 48.60 -8.19 5.29
C PHE A 27 48.38 -7.26 4.10
N THR A 28 49.41 -7.10 3.28
CA THR A 28 49.30 -6.38 2.01
C THR A 28 49.15 -7.41 0.90
N LEU A 29 48.00 -7.40 0.26
CA LEU A 29 47.63 -8.32 -0.82
C LEU A 29 47.35 -7.48 -2.07
N ASN A 30 47.66 -8.00 -3.26
CA ASN A 30 47.46 -7.27 -4.51
C ASN A 30 46.85 -8.18 -5.58
N LYS A 31 45.94 -7.61 -6.38
CA LYS A 31 45.41 -8.21 -7.61
C LYS A 31 45.81 -7.35 -8.81
N GLU A 32 45.96 -7.99 -9.97
CA GLU A 32 46.45 -7.35 -11.20
C GLU A 32 45.47 -6.30 -11.78
N ALA A 33 44.16 -6.49 -11.58
CA ALA A 33 43.11 -5.63 -12.10
C ALA A 33 41.82 -5.77 -11.27
N SER A 34 40.88 -4.83 -11.43
CA SER A 34 39.61 -4.82 -10.68
C SER A 34 38.78 -6.09 -10.90
N SER A 35 38.76 -6.64 -12.11
CA SER A 35 38.02 -7.86 -12.47
C SER A 35 38.59 -9.16 -11.88
N ARG A 36 39.73 -9.10 -11.19
CA ARG A 36 40.36 -10.27 -10.55
C ARG A 36 39.83 -10.50 -9.14
N VAL A 37 40.22 -11.64 -8.56
CA VAL A 37 39.85 -12.03 -7.20
C VAL A 37 41.03 -11.85 -6.26
N LEU A 38 40.81 -11.12 -5.18
CA LEU A 38 41.68 -11.06 -4.01
C LEU A 38 40.81 -11.33 -2.80
N SER A 39 40.95 -12.50 -2.18
CA SER A 39 40.04 -12.93 -1.13
C SER A 39 40.69 -13.86 -0.11
N MET A 40 40.01 -14.00 1.02
CA MET A 40 40.20 -15.09 1.97
C MET A 40 39.03 -16.07 1.83
N LEU A 41 39.34 -17.35 1.58
CA LEU A 41 38.37 -18.42 1.39
C LEU A 41 38.29 -19.32 2.64
N PHE A 42 37.10 -19.45 3.20
CA PHE A 42 36.80 -20.32 4.33
C PHE A 42 36.15 -21.62 3.83
N GLN A 43 36.65 -22.77 4.27
CA GLN A 43 36.24 -24.09 3.77
C GLN A 43 35.89 -25.06 4.89
N SER A 44 34.99 -26.00 4.60
CA SER A 44 34.73 -27.19 5.43
C SER A 44 34.78 -28.43 4.55
N GLY A 45 35.57 -29.44 4.94
CA GLY A 45 35.73 -30.67 4.15
C GLY A 45 36.21 -30.40 2.71
N TYR A 46 37.09 -29.42 2.51
CA TYR A 46 37.57 -28.96 1.19
C TYR A 46 36.49 -28.33 0.28
N SER A 47 35.29 -28.06 0.82
CA SER A 47 34.23 -27.34 0.11
C SER A 47 34.16 -25.90 0.63
N ALA A 48 34.08 -24.92 -0.28
CA ALA A 48 33.99 -23.51 0.09
C ALA A 48 32.67 -23.21 0.81
N ARG A 49 32.73 -22.35 1.84
CA ARG A 49 31.56 -21.99 2.66
C ARG A 49 31.38 -20.49 2.81
N ALA A 50 32.47 -19.74 2.87
CA ALA A 50 32.44 -18.28 2.87
C ALA A 50 33.67 -17.72 2.16
N GLU A 51 33.55 -16.54 1.58
CA GLU A 51 34.64 -15.82 0.94
C GLU A 51 34.49 -14.32 1.23
N ILE A 52 35.58 -13.67 1.66
CA ILE A 52 35.63 -12.22 1.88
C ILE A 52 36.78 -11.59 1.07
N GLY A 53 36.55 -10.49 0.37
CA GLY A 53 37.59 -9.81 -0.39
C GLY A 53 37.09 -8.88 -1.50
N LEU A 54 38.01 -8.51 -2.40
CA LEU A 54 37.76 -7.77 -3.63
C LEU A 54 37.55 -8.77 -4.77
N ILE A 55 36.30 -9.06 -5.13
CA ILE A 55 35.94 -10.25 -5.90
C ILE A 55 35.24 -9.86 -7.20
N GLY A 56 36.01 -9.74 -8.28
CA GLY A 56 35.47 -9.37 -9.59
C GLY A 56 35.25 -7.86 -9.79
N ASP A 57 35.47 -7.07 -8.74
CA ASP A 57 35.48 -5.62 -8.69
C ASP A 57 36.30 -5.13 -7.48
N ASP A 58 36.35 -3.81 -7.26
CA ASP A 58 37.09 -3.19 -6.15
C ASP A 58 36.25 -2.94 -4.88
N ASP A 59 35.01 -3.42 -4.82
CA ASP A 59 34.20 -3.36 -3.60
C ASP A 59 34.64 -4.45 -2.62
N LEU A 60 34.46 -4.20 -1.32
CA LEU A 60 34.68 -5.24 -0.31
C LEU A 60 33.41 -6.09 -0.18
N VAL A 61 33.53 -7.37 -0.49
CA VAL A 61 32.41 -8.32 -0.54
C VAL A 61 32.58 -9.43 0.49
N LEU A 62 31.49 -9.84 1.14
CA LEU A 62 31.37 -11.09 1.90
C LEU A 62 30.21 -11.93 1.32
N LYS A 63 30.53 -13.15 0.91
CA LYS A 63 29.56 -14.11 0.34
C LYS A 63 29.68 -15.49 0.98
N VAL A 64 28.57 -16.23 1.01
CA VAL A 64 28.46 -17.57 1.62
C VAL A 64 27.89 -18.58 0.63
N SER A 65 28.19 -19.86 0.85
CA SER A 65 27.74 -20.95 -0.02
C SER A 65 27.39 -22.19 0.80
N SER A 66 26.25 -22.82 0.49
CA SER A 66 25.81 -24.07 1.10
C SER A 66 26.43 -25.31 0.43
N ASP A 67 26.75 -25.22 -0.86
CA ASP A 67 27.22 -26.32 -1.71
C ASP A 67 28.70 -26.18 -2.13
N GLY A 68 29.30 -25.00 -1.94
CA GLY A 68 30.65 -24.65 -2.37
C GLY A 68 30.77 -24.27 -3.84
N ALA A 69 29.64 -24.13 -4.55
CA ALA A 69 29.57 -23.74 -5.96
C ALA A 69 28.73 -22.48 -6.15
N SER A 70 27.55 -22.42 -5.54
CA SER A 70 26.60 -21.31 -5.60
C SER A 70 26.85 -20.38 -4.42
N PHE A 71 27.17 -19.11 -4.69
CA PHE A 71 27.44 -18.13 -3.63
C PHE A 71 26.35 -17.07 -3.55
N HIS A 72 26.00 -16.72 -2.33
CA HIS A 72 25.07 -15.65 -1.98
C HIS A 72 25.84 -14.51 -1.31
N GLU A 73 25.77 -13.33 -1.89
CA GLU A 73 26.43 -12.13 -1.39
C GLU A 73 25.64 -11.51 -0.22
N GLY A 74 26.18 -11.59 0.99
CA GLY A 74 25.52 -11.09 2.19
C GLY A 74 25.82 -9.62 2.46
N LEU A 75 27.03 -9.16 2.16
CA LEU A 75 27.48 -7.79 2.42
C LEU A 75 28.39 -7.31 1.30
N ARG A 76 28.19 -6.06 0.91
CA ARG A 76 29.06 -5.29 0.02
C ARG A 76 29.33 -3.92 0.61
N ILE A 77 30.55 -3.43 0.50
CA ILE A 77 30.91 -2.04 0.80
C ILE A 77 31.45 -1.43 -0.47
N GLU A 78 30.73 -0.45 -1.01
CA GLU A 78 31.10 0.23 -2.24
C GLU A 78 32.40 1.01 -2.05
N ALA A 79 33.35 0.83 -2.97
CA ALA A 79 34.62 1.54 -2.94
C ALA A 79 34.46 3.06 -3.16
N GLU A 80 33.46 3.47 -3.95
CA GLU A 80 33.24 4.88 -4.29
C GLU A 80 32.61 5.68 -3.15
N THR A 81 31.67 5.08 -2.40
CA THR A 81 30.84 5.79 -1.42
C THR A 81 31.09 5.37 0.03
N GLY A 82 31.69 4.18 0.24
CA GLY A 82 31.76 3.53 1.55
C GLY A 82 30.41 3.00 2.05
N GLN A 83 29.38 2.98 1.21
CA GLN A 83 28.05 2.52 1.58
C GLN A 83 28.02 1.00 1.77
N VAL A 84 27.45 0.56 2.89
CA VAL A 84 27.17 -0.85 3.14
C VAL A 84 25.85 -1.23 2.46
N ILE A 85 25.88 -2.28 1.65
CA ILE A 85 24.74 -2.87 0.94
C ILE A 85 24.59 -4.32 1.42
N PHE A 86 23.34 -4.79 1.53
CA PHE A 86 22.99 -6.18 1.76
C PHE A 86 22.33 -6.74 0.49
N PRO A 87 23.10 -7.29 -0.47
CA PRO A 87 22.59 -7.64 -1.80
C PRO A 87 21.54 -8.75 -1.80
N ASN A 88 21.65 -9.70 -0.87
CA ASN A 88 20.60 -10.70 -0.61
C ASN A 88 19.62 -10.25 0.48
N GLY A 89 19.58 -8.94 0.77
CA GLY A 89 18.71 -8.30 1.75
C GLY A 89 19.09 -8.58 3.21
N SER A 90 18.38 -7.89 4.09
CA SER A 90 18.14 -8.31 5.46
C SER A 90 16.63 -8.29 5.64
N SER A 91 16.05 -9.38 6.13
CA SER A 91 14.62 -9.40 6.49
C SER A 91 14.25 -8.34 7.54
N ASP A 92 15.26 -7.79 8.23
CA ASP A 92 15.10 -6.84 9.32
C ASP A 92 15.20 -5.37 8.85
N PHE A 93 15.57 -5.11 7.58
CA PHE A 93 15.67 -3.74 7.05
C PHE A 93 14.59 -3.45 6.01
N ARG A 94 14.03 -2.24 6.12
CA ARG A 94 13.17 -1.65 5.08
C ARG A 94 14.04 -1.05 3.97
N GLU A 95 13.64 -1.20 2.73
CA GLU A 95 14.22 -0.46 1.61
C GLU A 95 13.89 1.03 1.79
N ARG A 96 14.91 1.88 1.79
CA ARG A 96 14.73 3.34 1.82
C ARG A 96 14.61 3.86 0.39
N LEU A 97 13.46 4.45 0.06
CA LEU A 97 13.23 5.02 -1.27
C LEU A 97 14.06 6.29 -1.50
N THR A 98 14.56 6.45 -2.72
CA THR A 98 15.29 7.62 -3.22
C THR A 98 14.58 8.33 -4.37
N SER A 99 13.44 7.79 -4.82
CA SER A 99 12.56 8.34 -5.84
C SER A 99 11.15 7.74 -5.69
N ASP A 100 10.18 8.31 -6.40
CA ASP A 100 8.84 7.70 -6.51
C ASP A 100 8.94 6.28 -7.09
N ARG A 101 8.06 5.39 -6.62
CA ARG A 101 8.09 3.97 -6.96
C ARG A 101 6.75 3.51 -7.47
N THR A 102 6.73 2.84 -8.61
CA THR A 102 5.53 2.17 -9.12
C THR A 102 5.68 0.66 -8.97
N TYR A 103 4.66 0.01 -8.42
CA TYR A 103 4.47 -1.42 -8.46
C TYR A 103 3.30 -1.76 -9.38
N PHE A 104 3.46 -2.76 -10.23
CA PHE A 104 2.45 -3.23 -11.17
C PHE A 104 1.74 -4.46 -10.61
N VAL A 105 0.43 -4.51 -10.78
CA VAL A 105 -0.41 -5.63 -10.35
C VAL A 105 -1.28 -6.10 -11.51
N ASN A 106 -1.25 -7.40 -11.82
CA ASN A 106 -2.05 -8.00 -12.88
C ASN A 106 -2.56 -9.39 -12.43
N ALA A 107 -3.88 -9.53 -12.25
CA ALA A 107 -4.48 -10.78 -11.79
C ALA A 107 -4.31 -11.96 -12.78
N ALA A 108 -4.18 -11.68 -14.08
CA ALA A 108 -4.14 -12.71 -15.12
C ALA A 108 -2.73 -13.27 -15.35
N THR A 109 -1.71 -12.43 -15.28
CA THR A 109 -0.32 -12.80 -15.64
C THR A 109 0.68 -12.61 -14.51
N GLY A 110 0.31 -11.95 -13.42
CA GLY A 110 1.21 -11.64 -12.32
C GLY A 110 1.49 -12.82 -11.39
N SER A 111 2.53 -12.69 -10.58
CA SER A 111 2.89 -13.62 -9.51
C SER A 111 3.40 -12.83 -8.32
N ASN A 112 3.00 -13.21 -7.10
CA ASN A 112 3.50 -12.56 -5.87
C ASN A 112 4.96 -12.97 -5.53
N GLY A 113 5.58 -13.80 -6.37
CA GLY A 113 7.03 -14.03 -6.34
C GLY A 113 7.82 -13.07 -7.25
N ASN A 114 7.15 -12.27 -8.08
CA ASN A 114 7.80 -11.30 -8.96
C ASN A 114 8.24 -10.06 -8.17
N SER A 115 9.02 -9.18 -8.80
CA SER A 115 9.45 -7.92 -8.17
C SER A 115 8.36 -6.84 -8.09
N GLY A 116 7.35 -6.91 -8.97
CA GLY A 116 6.34 -5.86 -9.16
C GLY A 116 6.87 -4.59 -9.81
N LEU A 117 8.17 -4.47 -10.11
CA LEU A 117 8.79 -3.21 -10.56
C LEU A 117 8.57 -2.89 -12.05
N THR A 118 8.07 -3.84 -12.82
CA THR A 118 7.72 -3.66 -14.23
C THR A 118 6.40 -4.38 -14.53
N ALA A 119 5.69 -3.97 -15.58
CA ALA A 119 4.44 -4.62 -15.97
C ALA A 119 4.62 -6.11 -16.34
N GLY A 120 5.79 -6.50 -16.87
CA GLY A 120 6.11 -7.90 -17.18
C GLY A 120 6.40 -8.76 -15.95
N GLU A 121 6.75 -8.13 -14.83
CA GLU A 121 7.04 -8.73 -13.53
C GLU A 121 6.01 -8.30 -12.48
N ALA A 122 4.75 -8.14 -12.89
CA ALA A 122 3.68 -7.66 -12.01
C ALA A 122 3.37 -8.66 -10.88
N PHE A 123 2.92 -8.15 -9.74
CA PHE A 123 2.31 -8.95 -8.68
C PHE A 123 0.95 -9.51 -9.14
N ALA A 124 0.51 -10.60 -8.51
CA ALA A 124 -0.81 -11.19 -8.80
C ALA A 124 -1.94 -10.46 -8.06
N THR A 125 -1.69 -9.97 -6.84
CA THR A 125 -2.73 -9.38 -5.98
C THR A 125 -2.39 -7.97 -5.51
N ILE A 126 -3.42 -7.14 -5.34
CA ILE A 126 -3.30 -5.76 -4.86
C ILE A 126 -2.89 -5.78 -3.39
N GLN A 127 -3.44 -6.70 -2.58
CA GLN A 127 -3.11 -6.81 -1.17
C GLN A 127 -1.63 -7.13 -0.94
N HIS A 128 -1.01 -7.96 -1.79
CA HIS A 128 0.42 -8.25 -1.66
C HIS A 128 1.27 -7.00 -1.89
N ALA A 129 0.92 -6.17 -2.88
CA ALA A 129 1.58 -4.89 -3.10
C ALA A 129 1.39 -3.94 -1.89
N ILE A 130 0.20 -3.88 -1.31
CA ILE A 130 -0.05 -3.09 -0.08
C ILE A 130 0.85 -3.57 1.07
N ASP A 131 0.86 -4.87 1.33
CA ASP A 131 1.63 -5.47 2.43
C ASP A 131 3.14 -5.21 2.27
N LEU A 132 3.65 -5.30 1.04
CA LEU A 132 5.04 -4.98 0.71
C LEU A 132 5.36 -3.51 1.01
N VAL A 133 4.50 -2.56 0.63
CA VAL A 133 4.72 -1.15 0.94
C VAL A 133 4.70 -0.90 2.45
N LEU A 134 3.70 -1.45 3.16
CA LEU A 134 3.53 -1.21 4.59
C LEU A 134 4.63 -1.84 5.46
N SER A 135 5.17 -2.99 5.05
CA SER A 135 6.17 -3.73 5.82
C SER A 135 7.61 -3.53 5.35
N GLY A 136 7.82 -3.35 4.04
CA GLY A 136 9.12 -3.41 3.41
C GLY A 136 9.76 -2.07 3.07
N LEU A 137 9.01 -0.96 3.07
CA LEU A 137 9.53 0.34 2.61
C LEU A 137 9.62 1.37 3.74
N ASP A 138 10.66 2.19 3.67
CA ASP A 138 10.72 3.56 4.18
C ASP A 138 10.54 4.50 2.97
N CYS A 139 9.36 5.09 2.87
CA CYS A 139 8.97 5.88 1.71
C CYS A 139 9.62 7.27 1.68
N GLN A 140 10.27 7.72 2.77
CA GLN A 140 10.82 9.07 2.87
C GLN A 140 9.76 10.12 2.48
N VAL A 141 9.96 10.89 1.41
CA VAL A 141 8.97 11.86 0.87
C VAL A 141 8.29 11.36 -0.41
N TYR A 142 8.66 10.18 -0.89
CA TYR A 142 8.31 9.69 -2.20
C TYR A 142 6.95 8.99 -2.22
N THR A 143 6.26 9.12 -3.35
CA THR A 143 4.99 8.45 -3.56
C THR A 143 5.23 7.02 -4.05
N VAL A 144 4.50 6.07 -3.46
CA VAL A 144 4.39 4.71 -3.97
C VAL A 144 3.05 4.56 -4.68
N THR A 145 3.11 4.23 -5.95
CA THR A 145 1.94 3.94 -6.79
C THR A 145 1.81 2.44 -7.01
N ILE A 146 0.65 1.88 -6.70
CA ILE A 146 0.24 0.54 -7.10
C ILE A 146 -0.64 0.72 -8.35
N ASP A 147 -0.08 0.40 -9.51
CA ASP A 147 -0.73 0.48 -10.82
C ASP A 147 -1.35 -0.88 -11.15
N VAL A 148 -2.68 -0.90 -11.22
CA VAL A 148 -3.48 -2.12 -11.30
C VAL A 148 -4.06 -2.25 -12.70
N ALA A 149 -3.69 -3.31 -13.39
CA ALA A 149 -4.22 -3.63 -14.71
C ALA A 149 -5.72 -3.95 -14.66
N ASP A 150 -6.37 -3.91 -15.83
CA ASP A 150 -7.74 -4.41 -15.97
C ASP A 150 -7.82 -5.90 -15.61
N GLY A 151 -8.87 -6.28 -14.91
CA GLY A 151 -9.06 -7.63 -14.40
C GLY A 151 -10.03 -7.69 -13.22
N VAL A 152 -10.29 -8.91 -12.77
CA VAL A 152 -11.09 -9.18 -11.57
C VAL A 152 -10.18 -9.66 -10.45
N TYR A 153 -10.15 -8.89 -9.37
CA TYR A 153 -9.33 -9.12 -8.18
C TYR A 153 -10.24 -9.61 -7.06
N ALA A 154 -10.27 -10.93 -6.84
CA ALA A 154 -11.07 -11.57 -5.80
C ALA A 154 -10.40 -11.45 -4.42
N GLU A 155 -10.41 -10.25 -3.85
CA GLU A 155 -9.73 -9.93 -2.59
C GLU A 155 -10.44 -8.82 -1.81
N ASN A 156 -10.03 -8.64 -0.54
CA ASN A 156 -10.42 -7.50 0.27
C ASN A 156 -9.15 -6.71 0.59
N LEU A 157 -9.15 -5.41 0.34
CA LEU A 157 -7.97 -4.57 0.54
C LEU A 157 -7.93 -4.04 1.98
N LYS A 158 -6.79 -4.19 2.65
CA LYS A 158 -6.56 -3.70 4.00
C LYS A 158 -5.33 -2.80 4.04
N VAL A 159 -5.55 -1.53 4.34
CA VAL A 159 -4.50 -0.55 4.64
C VAL A 159 -4.62 -0.20 6.13
N SER A 160 -3.87 -0.90 6.98
CA SER A 160 -4.07 -0.85 8.44
C SER A 160 -2.87 -0.32 9.22
N ALA A 161 -1.99 0.41 8.56
CA ALA A 161 -0.92 1.18 9.18
C ALA A 161 -0.57 2.37 8.27
N PRO A 162 -0.06 3.48 8.83
CA PRO A 162 0.58 4.51 8.02
C PRO A 162 1.81 3.92 7.30
N ILE A 163 2.08 4.40 6.09
CA ILE A 163 3.39 4.16 5.47
C ILE A 163 4.49 4.78 6.34
N MET A 164 5.69 4.20 6.30
CA MET A 164 6.85 4.84 6.93
C MET A 164 7.31 6.00 6.05
N GLY A 165 7.49 7.19 6.66
CA GLY A 165 7.82 8.42 5.95
C GLY A 165 6.62 9.36 5.71
N ALA A 166 6.89 10.47 5.05
CA ALA A 166 5.94 11.54 4.67
C ALA A 166 5.40 11.44 3.23
N GLY A 167 5.75 10.37 2.51
CA GLY A 167 5.25 10.09 1.16
C GLY A 167 3.74 9.84 1.06
N ALA A 168 3.32 9.19 -0.01
CA ALA A 168 1.92 8.79 -0.18
C ALA A 168 1.82 7.36 -0.74
N LEU A 169 0.82 6.61 -0.29
CA LEU A 169 0.36 5.38 -0.95
C LEU A 169 -0.80 5.73 -1.89
N GLN A 170 -0.62 5.45 -3.16
CA GLN A 170 -1.63 5.63 -4.20
C GLN A 170 -1.90 4.30 -4.90
N ILE A 171 -3.17 3.95 -5.07
CA ILE A 171 -3.62 2.74 -5.74
C ILE A 171 -4.52 3.16 -6.89
N ILE A 172 -4.15 2.81 -8.11
CA ILE A 172 -4.79 3.30 -9.32
C ILE A 172 -5.19 2.10 -10.17
N GLY A 173 -6.47 2.01 -10.50
CA GLY A 173 -6.97 1.10 -11.53
C GLY A 173 -7.25 1.87 -12.82
N ASN A 174 -8.29 1.46 -13.54
CA ASN A 174 -8.68 2.13 -14.77
C ASN A 174 -9.55 3.36 -14.51
N VAL A 175 -8.93 4.54 -14.50
CA VAL A 175 -9.63 5.82 -14.22
C VAL A 175 -10.61 6.25 -15.31
N GLY A 176 -10.48 5.71 -16.52
CA GLY A 176 -11.39 5.98 -17.65
C GLY A 176 -12.57 5.00 -17.71
N THR A 177 -12.36 3.75 -17.29
CA THR A 177 -13.37 2.69 -17.28
C THR A 177 -13.21 1.83 -16.01
N PRO A 178 -13.65 2.34 -14.85
CA PRO A 178 -13.51 1.64 -13.56
C PRO A 178 -14.07 0.22 -13.57
N GLU A 179 -15.09 -0.04 -14.39
CA GLU A 179 -15.74 -1.34 -14.57
C GLU A 179 -14.81 -2.41 -15.16
N SER A 180 -13.67 -2.03 -15.75
CA SER A 180 -12.66 -2.96 -16.25
C SER A 180 -11.64 -3.39 -15.18
N CYS A 181 -11.57 -2.68 -14.05
CA CYS A 181 -10.69 -3.00 -12.93
C CYS A 181 -11.53 -3.27 -11.67
N VAL A 182 -11.90 -4.54 -11.49
CA VAL A 182 -12.90 -4.97 -10.51
C VAL A 182 -12.22 -5.49 -9.25
N ILE A 183 -12.60 -4.95 -8.09
CA ILE A 183 -12.33 -5.55 -6.79
C ILE A 183 -13.59 -6.32 -6.39
N SER A 184 -13.56 -7.65 -6.53
CA SER A 184 -14.68 -8.52 -6.17
C SER A 184 -14.49 -9.01 -4.74
N HIS A 185 -15.32 -8.53 -3.83
CA HIS A 185 -15.09 -8.64 -2.40
C HIS A 185 -16.23 -9.35 -1.66
N SER A 186 -15.87 -10.18 -0.69
CA SER A 186 -16.80 -10.96 0.15
C SER A 186 -16.83 -10.49 1.61
N ALA A 187 -16.10 -9.42 1.92
CA ALA A 187 -16.16 -8.68 3.17
C ALA A 187 -16.24 -7.17 2.87
N ALA A 188 -15.78 -6.32 3.79
CA ALA A 188 -15.58 -4.92 3.43
C ALA A 188 -14.50 -4.81 2.33
N GLY A 189 -14.81 -4.15 1.22
CA GLY A 189 -13.98 -4.17 0.01
C GLY A 189 -12.63 -3.47 0.19
N VAL A 190 -12.65 -2.26 0.75
CA VAL A 190 -11.44 -1.53 1.17
C VAL A 190 -11.58 -1.11 2.62
N ILE A 191 -10.65 -1.56 3.44
CA ILE A 191 -10.59 -1.36 4.89
C ILE A 191 -9.39 -0.45 5.19
N VAL A 192 -9.65 0.73 5.75
CA VAL A 192 -8.60 1.69 6.12
C VAL A 192 -8.71 2.03 7.59
N THR A 193 -7.70 1.62 8.37
CA THR A 193 -7.71 1.69 9.84
C THR A 193 -6.36 2.11 10.41
N ASN A 194 -6.28 2.29 11.73
CA ASN A 194 -5.05 2.65 12.46
C ASN A 194 -4.31 3.85 11.85
N TYR A 195 -5.02 4.95 11.62
CA TYR A 195 -4.45 6.18 11.06
C TYR A 195 -3.80 6.03 9.68
N ALA A 196 -4.06 4.93 8.97
CA ALA A 196 -3.59 4.72 7.62
C ALA A 196 -4.21 5.74 6.66
N LYS A 197 -3.46 6.10 5.61
CA LYS A 197 -3.93 7.00 4.57
C LYS A 197 -3.64 6.40 3.20
N VAL A 198 -4.65 6.39 2.34
CA VAL A 198 -4.54 5.88 0.97
C VAL A 198 -5.24 6.81 -0.02
N ARG A 199 -4.62 6.98 -1.19
CA ARG A 199 -5.25 7.57 -2.38
C ARG A 199 -5.71 6.44 -3.29
N LEU A 200 -6.96 6.44 -3.74
CA LEU A 200 -7.52 5.33 -4.53
C LEU A 200 -8.44 5.86 -5.64
N GLY A 201 -8.40 5.28 -6.84
CA GLY A 201 -9.32 5.62 -7.94
C GLY A 201 -9.22 4.65 -9.12
N GLY A 202 -10.26 4.59 -9.95
CA GLY A 202 -10.31 3.73 -11.13
C GLY A 202 -10.77 2.30 -10.87
N PHE A 203 -11.65 2.08 -9.89
CA PHE A 203 -12.09 0.74 -9.50
C PHE A 203 -13.61 0.59 -9.51
N HIS A 204 -14.05 -0.61 -9.87
CA HIS A 204 -15.39 -1.10 -9.58
C HIS A 204 -15.35 -2.07 -8.40
N LEU A 205 -16.02 -1.72 -7.30
CA LEU A 205 -16.16 -2.57 -6.13
C LEU A 205 -17.43 -3.40 -6.27
N GLU A 206 -17.27 -4.69 -6.51
CA GLU A 206 -18.36 -5.66 -6.62
C GLU A 206 -18.48 -6.45 -5.30
N ASN A 207 -19.59 -6.25 -4.57
CA ASN A 207 -19.83 -6.97 -3.32
C ASN A 207 -20.63 -8.27 -3.53
N THR A 208 -20.14 -9.37 -2.98
CA THR A 208 -20.78 -10.70 -3.04
C THR A 208 -21.44 -11.16 -1.72
N SER A 209 -21.49 -10.30 -0.70
CA SER A 209 -21.77 -10.65 0.71
C SER A 209 -22.55 -9.62 1.54
N SER A 210 -23.09 -8.57 0.91
CA SER A 210 -23.82 -7.47 1.58
C SER A 210 -23.01 -6.78 2.69
N LYS A 211 -21.73 -6.49 2.41
CA LYS A 211 -20.82 -5.74 3.30
C LYS A 211 -20.56 -4.33 2.78
N ASN A 212 -19.70 -3.58 3.46
CA ASN A 212 -19.39 -2.22 3.04
C ASN A 212 -18.48 -2.22 1.81
N GLY A 213 -18.60 -1.23 0.93
CA GLY A 213 -17.62 -1.01 -0.12
C GLY A 213 -16.32 -0.52 0.52
N PHE A 214 -16.39 0.66 1.13
CA PHE A 214 -15.34 1.19 2.01
C PHE A 214 -15.73 1.10 3.47
N HIS A 215 -14.80 0.64 4.30
CA HIS A 215 -14.87 0.70 5.76
C HIS A 215 -13.68 1.50 6.27
N ILE A 216 -13.95 2.71 6.75
CA ILE A 216 -12.94 3.65 7.22
C ILE A 216 -13.16 3.88 8.70
N SER A 217 -12.24 3.39 9.52
CA SER A 217 -12.34 3.47 10.98
C SER A 217 -10.99 3.78 11.63
N GLU A 218 -10.96 3.97 12.94
CA GLU A 218 -9.71 4.10 13.72
C GLU A 218 -8.73 5.17 13.15
N GLY A 219 -9.27 6.31 12.71
CA GLY A 219 -8.48 7.41 12.15
C GLY A 219 -8.06 7.23 10.70
N GLY A 220 -8.55 6.20 10.01
CA GLY A 220 -8.24 5.92 8.61
C GLY A 220 -8.67 7.03 7.65
N ILE A 221 -7.92 7.23 6.58
CA ILE A 221 -8.18 8.29 5.60
C ILE A 221 -8.15 7.72 4.19
N VAL A 222 -9.28 7.83 3.49
CA VAL A 222 -9.37 7.55 2.05
C VAL A 222 -9.54 8.85 1.28
N VAL A 223 -8.65 9.07 0.32
CA VAL A 223 -8.77 10.15 -0.66
C VAL A 223 -9.05 9.53 -2.03
N GLN A 224 -10.28 9.69 -2.52
CA GLN A 224 -10.61 9.26 -3.87
C GLN A 224 -9.95 10.18 -4.91
N THR A 225 -9.18 9.61 -5.84
CA THR A 225 -8.34 10.29 -6.86
C THR A 225 -8.69 9.90 -8.29
N GLY A 226 -9.88 9.33 -8.49
CA GLY A 226 -10.42 8.93 -9.80
C GLY A 226 -11.85 8.44 -9.64
N SER A 227 -12.50 8.01 -10.72
CA SER A 227 -13.86 7.48 -10.64
C SER A 227 -13.91 6.14 -9.91
N ILE A 228 -14.95 5.91 -9.11
CA ILE A 228 -15.17 4.66 -8.38
C ILE A 228 -16.64 4.28 -8.45
N SER A 229 -16.92 3.03 -8.77
CA SER A 229 -18.27 2.47 -8.76
C SER A 229 -18.41 1.44 -7.64
N PHE A 230 -19.56 1.42 -6.99
CA PHE A 230 -19.90 0.46 -5.94
C PHE A 230 -21.15 -0.30 -6.34
N GLU A 231 -21.06 -1.62 -6.32
CA GLU A 231 -22.15 -2.53 -6.61
C GLU A 231 -22.48 -3.39 -5.39
N ASN A 232 -23.78 -3.53 -5.09
CA ASN A 232 -24.34 -4.43 -4.07
C ASN A 232 -23.77 -4.25 -2.64
N SER A 233 -23.18 -3.09 -2.35
CA SER A 233 -22.69 -2.77 -1.02
C SER A 233 -23.83 -2.47 -0.04
N ALA A 234 -23.73 -2.95 1.21
CA ALA A 234 -24.65 -2.57 2.28
C ALA A 234 -24.54 -1.08 2.60
N SER A 235 -23.34 -0.60 2.94
CA SER A 235 -22.99 0.82 2.84
C SER A 235 -21.89 0.94 1.80
N ALA A 236 -22.11 1.66 0.70
CA ALA A 236 -21.03 1.83 -0.28
C ALA A 236 -19.81 2.51 0.36
N ILE A 237 -20.05 3.56 1.16
CA ILE A 237 -19.03 4.23 1.95
C ILE A 237 -19.48 4.28 3.42
N TYR A 238 -18.72 3.63 4.30
CA TYR A 238 -18.93 3.62 5.75
C TYR A 238 -17.73 4.28 6.45
N VAL A 239 -17.97 5.41 7.11
CA VAL A 239 -16.96 6.19 7.84
C VAL A 239 -17.37 6.27 9.30
N GLU A 240 -16.56 5.70 10.18
CA GLU A 240 -16.81 5.70 11.62
C GLU A 240 -15.55 6.00 12.44
N GLY A 241 -15.72 6.44 13.68
CA GLY A 241 -14.62 6.70 14.60
C GLY A 241 -13.94 8.05 14.39
N SER A 242 -13.44 8.61 15.49
CA SER A 242 -12.76 9.90 15.50
C SER A 242 -11.54 9.91 14.59
N GLY A 243 -11.44 10.94 13.75
CA GLY A 243 -10.32 11.13 12.82
C GLY A 243 -10.46 10.38 11.49
N SER A 244 -11.49 9.55 11.33
CA SER A 244 -11.74 8.83 10.08
C SER A 244 -12.30 9.76 9.02
N VAL A 245 -11.71 9.75 7.82
CA VAL A 245 -12.05 10.69 6.75
C VAL A 245 -12.21 9.98 5.41
N TYR A 246 -13.32 10.26 4.73
CA TYR A 246 -13.46 10.04 3.31
C TYR A 246 -13.52 11.37 2.56
N ARG A 247 -12.71 11.56 1.52
CA ARG A 247 -12.73 12.76 0.69
C ARG A 247 -12.61 12.43 -0.78
N VAL A 248 -13.39 13.11 -1.62
CA VAL A 248 -13.32 12.96 -3.08
C VAL A 248 -12.56 14.12 -3.72
N SER A 249 -11.32 13.86 -4.12
CA SER A 249 -10.46 14.87 -4.76
C SER A 249 -10.69 14.99 -6.27
N SER A 250 -11.06 13.91 -6.96
CA SER A 250 -11.39 13.88 -8.39
C SER A 250 -12.26 12.66 -8.74
N GLY A 251 -12.78 12.63 -9.97
CA GLY A 251 -13.59 11.54 -10.50
C GLY A 251 -15.08 11.60 -10.13
N HIS A 252 -15.81 10.57 -10.52
CA HIS A 252 -17.24 10.41 -10.25
C HIS A 252 -17.49 9.24 -9.31
N LEU A 253 -18.66 9.23 -8.68
CA LEU A 253 -19.13 8.08 -7.91
C LEU A 253 -20.28 7.44 -8.66
N THR A 254 -20.30 6.11 -8.74
CA THR A 254 -21.44 5.38 -9.28
C THR A 254 -21.93 4.38 -8.24
N PHE A 255 -23.23 4.35 -7.98
CA PHE A 255 -23.85 3.40 -7.06
C PHE A 255 -24.87 2.53 -7.82
N SER A 256 -24.76 1.21 -7.65
CA SER A 256 -25.71 0.23 -8.14
C SER A 256 -26.03 -0.81 -7.06
N SER A 257 -27.24 -1.35 -7.09
CA SER A 257 -27.64 -2.45 -6.20
C SER A 257 -28.81 -3.21 -6.82
N SER A 258 -28.75 -4.54 -6.73
CA SER A 258 -29.84 -5.46 -7.06
C SER A 258 -30.68 -5.85 -5.82
N GLY A 259 -30.30 -5.37 -4.62
CA GLY A 259 -30.95 -5.66 -3.34
C GLY A 259 -29.96 -5.55 -2.16
N GLY A 260 -30.48 -5.42 -0.93
CA GLY A 260 -29.66 -5.49 0.30
C GLY A 260 -28.86 -4.23 0.69
N ALA A 261 -28.95 -3.14 -0.09
CA ALA A 261 -28.28 -1.89 0.25
C ALA A 261 -28.97 -1.16 1.42
N THR A 262 -28.18 -0.75 2.40
CA THR A 262 -28.63 0.07 3.54
C THR A 262 -28.57 1.56 3.19
N CYS A 263 -27.46 2.01 2.61
CA CYS A 263 -27.23 3.41 2.22
C CYS A 263 -26.05 3.54 1.24
N ALA A 264 -25.94 4.68 0.55
CA ALA A 264 -24.75 4.99 -0.25
C ALA A 264 -23.61 5.52 0.63
N LEU A 265 -23.93 6.45 1.52
CA LEU A 265 -22.98 7.07 2.43
C LEU A 265 -23.47 6.99 3.87
N ASN A 266 -22.59 6.58 4.77
CA ASN A 266 -22.87 6.44 6.18
C ASN A 266 -21.74 7.05 7.01
N CYS A 267 -22.02 8.13 7.73
CA CYS A 267 -21.08 8.73 8.67
C CYS A 267 -21.59 8.59 10.09
N ARG A 268 -20.80 7.94 10.95
CA ARG A 268 -21.15 7.71 12.36
C ARG A 268 -19.97 7.96 13.27
N GLN A 269 -20.22 8.08 14.57
CA GLN A 269 -19.18 8.08 15.61
C GLN A 269 -18.00 9.03 15.29
N PHE A 270 -18.29 10.29 14.96
CA PHE A 270 -17.30 11.31 14.54
C PHE A 270 -16.63 11.11 13.17
N GLY A 271 -17.07 10.14 12.37
CA GLY A 271 -16.62 9.97 10.99
C GLY A 271 -17.01 11.16 10.10
N TYR A 272 -16.11 11.54 9.20
CA TYR A 272 -16.27 12.68 8.30
C TYR A 272 -16.19 12.27 6.84
N ALA A 273 -17.17 12.66 6.03
CA ALA A 273 -17.13 12.50 4.58
C ALA A 273 -17.30 13.84 3.86
N GLU A 274 -16.46 14.09 2.86
CA GLU A 274 -16.48 15.29 2.04
C GLU A 274 -16.55 14.94 0.55
N ILE A 275 -17.68 15.30 -0.06
CA ILE A 275 -17.92 15.16 -1.49
C ILE A 275 -18.38 16.53 -2.00
N SER A 276 -17.58 17.17 -2.84
CA SER A 276 -17.86 18.52 -3.34
C SER A 276 -17.58 18.66 -4.82
N GLY A 277 -18.53 19.21 -5.59
CA GLY A 277 -18.33 19.47 -7.02
C GLY A 277 -18.20 18.20 -7.85
N ARG A 278 -18.88 17.11 -7.47
CA ARG A 278 -18.76 15.79 -8.12
C ARG A 278 -20.09 15.33 -8.68
N THR A 279 -20.02 14.59 -9.79
CA THR A 279 -21.16 13.83 -10.31
C THR A 279 -21.30 12.52 -9.53
N VAL A 280 -22.54 12.25 -9.11
CA VAL A 280 -22.94 11.00 -8.45
C VAL A 280 -23.99 10.32 -9.32
N ASN A 281 -23.64 9.16 -9.84
CA ASN A 281 -24.48 8.37 -10.74
C ASN A 281 -25.17 7.25 -9.97
N PHE A 282 -26.43 7.00 -10.29
CA PHE A 282 -27.18 5.85 -9.80
C PHE A 282 -27.61 4.98 -10.97
N SER A 283 -27.16 3.73 -10.99
CA SER A 283 -27.51 2.76 -12.03
C SER A 283 -28.49 1.72 -11.49
N GLY A 284 -29.53 1.41 -12.25
CA GLY A 284 -30.54 0.40 -11.86
C GLY A 284 -31.52 0.81 -10.76
N THR A 285 -31.52 2.08 -10.33
CA THR A 285 -32.35 2.60 -9.23
C THR A 285 -32.16 1.86 -7.91
N PRO A 286 -30.96 1.92 -7.29
CA PRO A 286 -30.71 1.23 -6.03
C PRO A 286 -31.70 1.71 -4.95
N SER A 287 -32.22 0.74 -4.19
CA SER A 287 -33.15 0.98 -3.09
C SER A 287 -32.42 0.86 -1.76
N TYR A 288 -32.45 1.93 -0.97
CA TYR A 288 -31.76 2.00 0.32
C TYR A 288 -32.74 1.80 1.47
N ALA A 289 -32.51 0.74 2.26
CA ALA A 289 -33.37 0.37 3.38
C ALA A 289 -33.42 1.43 4.49
N ALA A 290 -32.33 2.16 4.72
CA ALA A 290 -32.29 3.26 5.69
C ALA A 290 -32.54 4.62 5.01
N ALA A 291 -31.58 5.05 4.19
CA ALA A 291 -31.63 6.28 3.39
C ALA A 291 -30.47 6.29 2.37
N THR A 292 -30.51 7.14 1.34
CA THR A 292 -29.36 7.34 0.45
C THR A 292 -28.14 7.85 1.24
N VAL A 293 -28.33 8.83 2.13
CA VAL A 293 -27.29 9.34 3.04
C VAL A 293 -27.72 9.20 4.49
N LEU A 294 -26.90 8.54 5.29
CA LEU A 294 -27.11 8.33 6.73
C LEU A 294 -26.03 9.06 7.53
N ALA A 295 -26.45 9.90 8.48
CA ALA A 295 -25.55 10.51 9.45
C ALA A 295 -26.09 10.32 10.87
N ALA A 296 -25.28 9.78 11.78
CA ALA A 296 -25.67 9.58 13.17
C ALA A 296 -24.47 9.74 14.11
N GLU A 297 -24.70 9.83 15.42
CA GLU A 297 -23.64 9.73 16.45
C GLU A 297 -22.47 10.69 16.18
N PHE A 298 -22.77 11.98 16.00
CA PHE A 298 -21.77 13.02 15.65
C PHE A 298 -21.08 12.83 14.30
N GLY A 299 -21.57 11.95 13.43
CA GLY A 299 -21.10 11.84 12.05
C GLY A 299 -21.37 13.11 11.24
N PHE A 300 -20.47 13.42 10.31
CA PHE A 300 -20.55 14.62 9.49
C PHE A 300 -20.38 14.33 8.00
N CYS A 301 -21.44 14.53 7.23
CA CYS A 301 -21.41 14.47 5.77
C CYS A 301 -21.43 15.89 5.19
N ARG A 302 -20.38 16.31 4.48
CA ARG A 302 -20.33 17.56 3.71
C ARG A 302 -20.50 17.25 2.23
N LEU A 303 -21.69 17.54 1.69
CA LEU A 303 -22.16 17.15 0.36
C LEU A 303 -22.60 18.39 -0.44
N THR A 304 -21.67 19.06 -1.10
CA THR A 304 -21.91 20.38 -1.70
C THR A 304 -21.70 20.38 -3.22
N ALA A 305 -22.47 21.19 -3.96
CA ALA A 305 -22.33 21.32 -5.42
C ALA A 305 -22.27 19.97 -6.17
N LEU A 306 -23.10 19.00 -5.76
CA LEU A 306 -23.21 17.70 -6.40
C LEU A 306 -24.23 17.75 -7.54
N SER A 307 -23.95 16.99 -8.60
CA SER A 307 -24.91 16.70 -9.66
C SER A 307 -25.25 15.21 -9.64
N PHE A 308 -26.53 14.88 -9.80
CA PHE A 308 -27.01 13.52 -9.76
C PHE A 308 -27.47 13.05 -11.13
N THR A 309 -27.13 11.82 -11.51
CA THR A 309 -27.70 11.14 -12.69
C THR A 309 -28.32 9.82 -12.26
N GLY A 310 -29.40 9.41 -12.94
CA GLY A 310 -30.23 8.30 -12.49
C GLY A 310 -31.05 8.64 -11.23
N ALA A 311 -31.61 7.62 -10.59
CA ALA A 311 -32.46 7.76 -9.41
C ALA A 311 -32.05 6.77 -8.32
N SER A 312 -32.40 7.04 -7.07
CA SER A 312 -32.39 6.07 -5.97
C SER A 312 -33.78 5.98 -5.33
N ALA A 313 -34.08 4.84 -4.72
CA ALA A 313 -35.31 4.61 -3.97
C ALA A 313 -35.05 4.57 -2.45
N GLY A 314 -36.08 4.88 -1.67
CA GLY A 314 -35.98 5.02 -0.22
C GLY A 314 -35.89 6.48 0.23
N LYS A 315 -35.59 6.71 1.52
CA LYS A 315 -35.43 8.06 2.07
C LYS A 315 -34.21 8.76 1.46
N ARG A 316 -34.32 10.06 1.21
CA ARG A 316 -33.20 10.89 0.71
C ARG A 316 -32.05 10.95 1.71
N TYR A 317 -32.38 11.19 2.97
CA TYR A 317 -31.42 11.24 4.06
C TYR A 317 -32.07 10.84 5.39
N ASP A 318 -31.23 10.44 6.33
CA ASP A 318 -31.59 10.31 7.74
C ASP A 318 -30.47 10.88 8.60
N VAL A 319 -30.76 11.91 9.40
CA VAL A 319 -29.81 12.57 10.28
C VAL A 319 -30.28 12.53 11.73
N SER A 320 -29.47 11.94 12.61
CA SER A 320 -29.85 11.75 14.01
C SER A 320 -28.69 11.87 15.01
N ARG A 321 -28.99 11.87 16.31
CA ARG A 321 -27.98 11.74 17.39
C ARG A 321 -26.81 12.73 17.23
N LYS A 322 -27.13 14.03 17.11
CA LYS A 322 -26.15 15.13 17.00
C LYS A 322 -25.27 15.11 15.74
N ALA A 323 -25.66 14.37 14.71
CA ALA A 323 -24.99 14.36 13.42
C ALA A 323 -25.39 15.53 12.52
N MET A 324 -24.62 15.76 11.46
CA MET A 324 -24.87 16.80 10.48
C MET A 324 -24.72 16.27 9.04
N ILE A 325 -25.65 16.66 8.18
CA ILE A 325 -25.52 16.61 6.72
C ILE A 325 -25.54 18.05 6.23
N PHE A 326 -24.42 18.51 5.68
CA PHE A 326 -24.25 19.87 5.17
C PHE A 326 -24.22 19.87 3.65
N THR A 327 -25.20 20.53 3.06
CA THR A 327 -25.50 20.65 1.63
C THR A 327 -25.45 22.09 1.14
N ASN A 328 -25.05 23.03 2.01
CA ASN A 328 -24.99 24.47 1.74
C ASN A 328 -26.37 25.08 1.43
N SER A 329 -27.32 24.76 2.30
CA SER A 329 -28.73 25.19 2.35
C SER A 329 -29.52 24.79 1.12
N ALA A 330 -29.19 23.62 0.57
CA ALA A 330 -29.98 23.02 -0.50
C ALA A 330 -31.33 22.54 0.04
N SER A 331 -32.32 22.41 -0.85
CA SER A 331 -33.64 21.89 -0.51
C SER A 331 -33.57 20.48 0.09
N ASP A 332 -34.54 20.11 0.94
CA ASP A 332 -34.74 18.74 1.43
C ASP A 332 -34.92 17.69 0.30
N THR A 333 -35.14 18.14 -0.94
CA THR A 333 -35.22 17.29 -2.14
C THR A 333 -33.90 17.13 -2.89
N TYR A 334 -32.83 17.81 -2.47
CA TYR A 334 -31.55 17.86 -3.18
C TYR A 334 -30.87 16.49 -3.30
N LEU A 335 -30.79 15.73 -2.20
CA LEU A 335 -30.27 14.36 -2.23
C LEU A 335 -31.30 13.41 -2.88
N PRO A 336 -30.88 12.41 -3.68
CA PRO A 336 -31.80 11.53 -4.38
C PRO A 336 -32.48 10.52 -3.46
N GLY A 337 -33.70 10.13 -3.82
CA GLY A 337 -34.56 9.23 -3.05
C GLY A 337 -36.03 9.45 -3.43
N THR A 338 -36.85 8.42 -3.27
CA THR A 338 -38.30 8.47 -3.56
C THR A 338 -39.14 8.93 -2.37
N ALA A 339 -38.59 8.87 -1.15
CA ALA A 339 -39.27 9.30 0.08
C ALA A 339 -38.56 10.49 0.73
N SER A 340 -39.30 11.33 1.46
CA SER A 340 -38.74 12.46 2.21
C SER A 340 -37.65 12.03 3.19
N GLY A 341 -36.66 12.89 3.41
CA GLY A 341 -35.64 12.68 4.44
C GLY A 341 -36.20 12.85 5.86
N SER A 342 -35.45 12.40 6.86
CA SER A 342 -35.76 12.58 8.28
C SER A 342 -34.63 13.23 9.06
N SER A 343 -35.00 14.09 10.01
CA SER A 343 -34.07 14.70 10.98
C SER A 343 -34.65 14.52 12.38
N SER A 344 -33.86 14.00 13.33
CA SER A 344 -34.23 14.06 14.75
C SER A 344 -34.08 15.49 15.28
N ALA A 345 -34.65 15.78 16.46
CA ALA A 345 -34.58 17.12 17.06
C ALA A 345 -33.15 17.65 17.27
N ASP A 346 -32.18 16.75 17.38
CA ASP A 346 -30.76 17.05 17.55
C ASP A 346 -29.91 16.74 16.31
N GLY A 347 -30.49 16.24 15.23
CA GLY A 347 -29.83 16.00 13.95
C GLY A 347 -30.07 17.17 12.99
N LEU A 348 -29.06 17.52 12.19
CA LEU A 348 -29.12 18.73 11.37
C LEU A 348 -28.89 18.43 9.88
N TYR A 349 -29.89 18.70 9.05
CA TYR A 349 -29.74 18.81 7.60
C TYR A 349 -29.75 20.30 7.25
N VAL A 350 -28.63 20.81 6.75
CA VAL A 350 -28.49 22.21 6.27
C VAL A 350 -27.83 22.22 4.94
#